data_AF-A0A7V4UPL2-F1
#
_entry.id   AF-A0A7V4UPL2-F1
#
_cell.length_a   1.000
_cell.length_b   1.000
_cell.length_c   1.000
_cell.angle_alpha   90.00
_cell.angle_beta   90.00
_cell.angle_gamma   90.00
#
_symmetry.space_group_name_H-M   'P 1'
#
loop_
_entity.id
_entity.type
_entity.pdbx_description
1 polymer ?
#
loop_
_entity_poly.entity_id
_entity_poly.type
_entity_poly.pdbx_seq_one_letter_code
_entity_poly.pdbx_strand_id
1 'polypeptide(L)'
;MESKDSPKTLEERLRYEEAVRRKREGLVILVTTLMVLLFAFFEVEPPAISTESSLSSNIAFFILLNINIILLILLIFLVVRNLVKLIFERKQRILGSRLRVRLVLAFIALSLVPSVLLFIIAGGFVTRSFERLLNVQVENALQGSLEIGQTYYQNSANNALFYARQLSQRLTQEGLFDPQRVAELKEFIQAKQREYNLGTVEVFSPDRQLLVVAFNDQVPTGVTIKPESDFLNRALRGLEVTRTQAFGEADIIRGGVPIYSDDRRILGVVVVDYYVPKSISKRALQISRSYE
;
A
#
# COMPACT_ATOMS: atom_id res chain seq x y z
N MET A 1 -30.50 -86.59 28.42
CA MET A 1 -30.14 -85.22 28.86
C MET A 1 -29.70 -84.47 27.63
N GLU A 2 -30.62 -83.96 26.81
CA GLU A 2 -31.41 -82.75 27.09
C GLU A 2 -30.49 -81.55 27.38
N SER A 3 -30.31 -80.71 26.37
CA SER A 3 -30.17 -79.27 26.55
C SER A 3 -30.64 -78.60 25.27
N LYS A 4 -31.93 -78.29 25.30
CA LYS A 4 -32.68 -77.51 24.33
C LYS A 4 -32.56 -76.06 24.78
N ASP A 5 -31.50 -75.39 24.35
CA ASP A 5 -31.23 -73.97 24.61
C ASP A 5 -30.64 -73.41 23.32
N SER A 6 -31.14 -72.39 22.63
CA SER A 6 -32.31 -71.53 22.72
C SER A 6 -32.42 -70.86 21.35
N PRO A 7 -33.48 -71.04 20.54
CA PRO A 7 -33.64 -70.25 19.31
C PRO A 7 -33.86 -68.75 19.59
N LYS A 8 -34.29 -68.39 20.81
CA LYS A 8 -34.53 -67.00 21.24
C LYS A 8 -33.26 -66.15 21.40
N THR A 9 -32.14 -66.75 21.81
CA THR A 9 -30.90 -65.99 22.10
C THR A 9 -30.13 -65.58 20.84
N LEU A 10 -30.30 -66.30 19.73
CA LEU A 10 -29.66 -65.97 18.45
C LEU A 10 -30.41 -64.84 17.72
N GLU A 11 -31.75 -64.88 17.71
CA GLU A 11 -32.58 -63.82 17.13
C GLU A 11 -32.44 -62.49 17.90
N GLU A 12 -32.35 -62.53 19.23
CA GLU A 12 -32.10 -61.35 20.06
C GLU A 12 -30.73 -60.72 19.79
N ARG A 13 -29.68 -61.54 19.59
CA ARG A 13 -28.34 -61.05 19.23
C ARG A 13 -28.31 -60.39 17.85
N LEU A 14 -28.98 -60.99 16.86
CA LEU A 14 -29.07 -60.42 15.50
C LEU A 14 -29.87 -59.11 15.50
N ARG A 15 -31.00 -59.03 16.22
CA ARG A 15 -31.76 -57.78 16.37
C ARG A 15 -30.98 -56.70 17.12
N TYR A 16 -30.18 -57.07 18.12
CA TYR A 16 -29.33 -56.14 18.86
C TYR A 16 -28.22 -55.56 17.96
N GLU A 17 -27.55 -56.39 17.15
CA GLU A 17 -26.54 -55.92 16.20
C GLU A 17 -27.12 -55.04 15.08
N GLU A 18 -28.32 -55.35 14.57
CA GLU A 18 -29.03 -54.52 13.59
C GLU A 18 -29.48 -53.18 14.17
N ALA A 19 -29.95 -53.16 15.42
CA ALA A 19 -30.38 -51.94 16.11
C ALA A 19 -29.21 -51.01 16.43
N VAL A 20 -28.05 -51.55 16.85
CA VAL A 20 -26.84 -50.75 17.12
C VAL A 20 -26.25 -50.17 15.83
N ARG A 21 -26.35 -50.88 14.69
CA ARG A 21 -25.92 -50.36 13.38
C ARG A 21 -26.79 -49.22 12.86
N ARG A 22 -28.12 -49.35 12.91
CA ARG A 22 -29.04 -48.27 12.51
C ARG A 22 -28.87 -47.02 13.36
N LYS A 23 -28.57 -47.17 14.65
CA LYS A 23 -28.27 -46.03 15.54
C LYS A 23 -26.97 -45.31 15.17
N ARG A 24 -25.92 -46.02 14.74
CA ARG A 24 -24.64 -45.40 14.32
C ARG A 24 -24.73 -44.70 12.97
N GLU A 25 -25.41 -45.29 11.98
CA GLU A 25 -25.65 -44.65 10.69
C GLU A 25 -26.55 -43.42 10.84
N GLY A 26 -27.62 -43.53 11.64
CA GLY A 26 -28.48 -42.40 11.99
C GLY A 26 -27.73 -41.29 12.71
N LEU A 27 -26.80 -41.62 13.61
CA LEU A 27 -26.00 -40.64 14.34
C LEU A 27 -24.99 -39.92 13.43
N VAL A 28 -24.33 -40.61 12.50
CA VAL A 28 -23.43 -39.96 11.54
C VAL A 28 -24.20 -39.03 10.60
N ILE A 29 -25.36 -39.47 10.11
CA ILE A 29 -26.23 -38.62 9.29
C ILE A 29 -26.70 -37.40 10.09
N LEU A 30 -27.15 -37.60 11.34
CA LEU A 30 -27.59 -36.52 12.22
C LEU A 30 -26.47 -35.52 12.50
N VAL A 31 -25.28 -35.97 12.89
CA VAL A 31 -24.13 -35.11 13.20
C VAL A 31 -23.69 -34.34 11.96
N THR A 32 -23.62 -34.99 10.80
CA THR A 32 -23.25 -34.32 9.53
C THR A 32 -24.31 -33.30 9.12
N THR A 33 -25.59 -33.63 9.29
CA THR A 33 -26.72 -32.71 8.99
C THR A 33 -26.70 -31.51 9.93
N LEU A 34 -26.46 -31.74 11.22
CA LEU A 34 -26.42 -30.69 12.23
C LEU A 34 -25.21 -29.77 12.06
N MET A 35 -24.05 -30.34 11.67
CA MET A 35 -22.86 -29.56 11.36
C MET A 35 -23.06 -28.68 10.11
N VAL A 36 -23.72 -29.21 9.09
CA VAL A 36 -24.13 -28.46 7.88
C VAL A 36 -25.10 -27.33 8.21
N LEU A 37 -26.11 -27.59 9.05
CA LEU A 37 -27.08 -26.58 9.47
C LEU A 37 -26.45 -25.50 10.35
N LEU A 38 -25.54 -25.85 11.26
CA LEU A 38 -24.80 -24.88 12.06
C LEU A 38 -23.94 -23.98 11.17
N PHE A 39 -23.21 -24.56 10.21
CA PHE A 39 -22.36 -23.79 9.30
C PHE A 39 -23.20 -22.84 8.43
N ALA A 40 -24.31 -23.34 7.88
CA ALA A 40 -25.25 -22.53 7.12
C ALA A 40 -25.87 -21.40 7.98
N PHE A 41 -26.12 -21.63 9.27
CA PHE A 41 -26.66 -20.62 10.18
C PHE A 41 -25.65 -19.52 10.50
N PHE A 42 -24.39 -19.88 10.75
CA PHE A 42 -23.30 -18.92 10.99
C PHE A 42 -22.99 -18.06 9.76
N GLU A 43 -23.22 -18.59 8.56
CA GLU A 43 -22.93 -17.90 7.30
C GLU A 43 -23.99 -16.86 6.91
N VAL A 44 -25.22 -17.00 7.45
CA VAL A 44 -26.31 -16.03 7.26
C VAL A 44 -26.15 -14.79 8.14
N GLU A 45 -25.16 -14.75 9.04
CA GLU A 45 -24.90 -13.57 9.87
C GLU A 45 -24.27 -12.46 9.00
N PRO A 46 -25.00 -11.37 8.71
CA PRO A 46 -24.50 -10.35 7.80
C PRO A 46 -23.31 -9.63 8.46
N PRO A 47 -22.15 -9.52 7.79
CA PRO A 47 -21.06 -8.71 8.30
C PRO A 47 -21.53 -7.26 8.33
N ALA A 48 -21.61 -6.69 9.53
CA ALA A 48 -21.92 -5.28 9.74
C ALA A 48 -20.73 -4.43 9.29
N ILE A 49 -20.62 -4.11 8.00
CA ILE A 49 -19.57 -3.21 7.49
C ILE A 49 -20.13 -2.21 6.48
N SER A 50 -20.22 -0.97 6.98
CA SER A 50 -20.19 0.35 6.35
C SER A 50 -20.74 0.49 4.93
N THR A 51 -21.88 1.19 4.86
CA THR A 51 -22.25 2.16 3.83
C THR A 51 -21.03 2.80 3.18
N GLU A 52 -20.92 2.69 1.84
CA GLU A 52 -20.20 3.56 0.88
C GLU A 52 -19.70 2.72 -0.32
N SER A 53 -20.60 2.10 -1.09
CA SER A 53 -20.45 1.92 -2.56
C SER A 53 -21.57 1.07 -3.16
N SER A 54 -22.27 1.65 -4.14
CA SER A 54 -23.13 1.01 -5.15
C SER A 54 -23.90 -0.24 -4.70
N LEU A 55 -24.97 0.00 -3.94
CA LEU A 55 -25.83 -1.01 -3.31
C LEU A 55 -26.36 -2.08 -4.30
N SER A 56 -26.60 -1.74 -5.57
CA SER A 56 -27.24 -2.69 -6.50
C SER A 56 -26.31 -3.77 -7.08
N SER A 57 -25.01 -3.50 -7.23
CA SER A 57 -24.06 -4.50 -7.78
C SER A 57 -23.48 -5.42 -6.70
N ASN A 58 -23.33 -4.92 -5.47
CA ASN A 58 -22.82 -5.70 -4.35
C ASN A 58 -23.86 -6.73 -3.85
N ILE A 59 -25.15 -6.36 -3.80
CA ILE A 59 -26.21 -7.28 -3.35
C ILE A 59 -26.29 -8.54 -4.23
N ALA A 60 -26.21 -8.39 -5.56
CA ALA A 60 -26.24 -9.54 -6.47
C ALA A 60 -25.03 -10.46 -6.28
N PHE A 61 -23.82 -9.90 -6.11
CA PHE A 61 -22.62 -10.66 -5.81
C PHE A 61 -22.74 -11.42 -4.48
N PHE A 62 -23.20 -10.76 -3.41
CA PHE A 62 -23.41 -11.39 -2.11
C PHE A 62 -24.46 -12.50 -2.15
N ILE A 63 -25.60 -12.29 -2.82
CA ILE A 63 -26.62 -13.32 -3.00
C ILE A 63 -26.05 -14.51 -3.78
N LEU A 64 -25.34 -14.26 -4.88
CA LEU A 64 -24.79 -15.30 -5.73
C LEU A 64 -23.69 -16.10 -5.03
N LEU A 65 -22.85 -15.43 -4.22
CA LEU A 65 -21.84 -16.06 -3.38
C LEU A 65 -22.48 -16.93 -2.30
N ASN A 66 -23.46 -16.41 -1.56
CA ASN A 66 -24.19 -17.18 -0.54
C ASN A 66 -24.90 -18.40 -1.14
N ILE A 67 -25.59 -18.23 -2.28
CA ILE A 67 -26.22 -19.34 -3.00
C ILE A 67 -25.18 -20.39 -3.41
N ASN A 68 -24.01 -19.97 -3.92
CA ASN A 68 -22.96 -20.89 -4.34
C ASN A 68 -22.42 -21.70 -3.15
N ILE A 69 -22.23 -21.06 -1.99
CA ILE A 69 -21.77 -21.72 -0.78
C ILE A 69 -22.83 -22.69 -0.23
N ILE A 70 -24.11 -22.28 -0.16
CA ILE A 70 -25.21 -23.18 0.23
C ILE A 70 -25.25 -24.40 -0.69
N LEU A 71 -25.11 -24.20 -2.00
CA LEU A 71 -25.09 -25.27 -3.00
C LEU A 71 -23.89 -26.21 -2.81
N LEU A 72 -22.71 -25.66 -2.50
CA LEU A 72 -21.50 -26.42 -2.21
C LEU A 72 -21.67 -27.26 -0.94
N ILE A 73 -22.22 -26.67 0.14
CA ILE A 73 -22.51 -27.37 1.39
C ILE A 73 -23.52 -28.51 1.15
N LEU A 74 -24.59 -28.25 0.39
CA LEU A 74 -25.58 -29.27 0.01
C LEU A 74 -24.93 -30.42 -0.77
N LEU A 75 -24.04 -30.10 -1.71
CA LEU A 75 -23.30 -31.09 -2.50
C LEU A 75 -22.40 -31.94 -1.59
N ILE A 76 -21.61 -31.31 -0.71
CA ILE A 76 -20.76 -32.02 0.26
C ILE A 76 -21.62 -32.92 1.14
N PHE A 77 -22.76 -32.43 1.63
CA PHE A 77 -23.71 -33.23 2.41
C PHE A 77 -24.19 -34.48 1.66
N LEU A 78 -24.64 -34.33 0.41
CA LEU A 78 -25.10 -35.44 -0.42
C LEU A 78 -23.97 -36.46 -0.68
N VAL A 79 -22.76 -35.98 -0.97
CA VAL A 79 -21.58 -36.81 -1.21
C VAL A 79 -21.21 -37.58 0.04
N VAL A 80 -21.05 -36.91 1.19
CA VAL A 80 -20.68 -37.54 2.46
C VAL A 80 -21.75 -38.56 2.88
N ARG A 81 -23.04 -38.19 2.79
CA ARG A 81 -24.15 -39.12 3.07
C ARG A 81 -24.08 -40.38 2.21
N ASN A 82 -23.88 -40.23 0.90
CA ASN A 82 -23.79 -41.36 -0.03
C ASN A 82 -22.53 -42.19 0.20
N LEU A 83 -21.41 -41.56 0.56
CA LEU A 83 -20.14 -42.23 0.83
C LEU A 83 -20.19 -43.04 2.13
N VAL A 84 -20.80 -42.47 3.19
CA VAL A 84 -21.06 -43.17 4.46
C VAL A 84 -21.95 -44.38 4.21
N LYS A 85 -23.06 -44.22 3.47
CA LYS A 85 -23.95 -45.32 3.11
C LYS A 85 -23.21 -46.42 2.33
N LEU A 86 -22.39 -46.04 1.35
CA LEU A 86 -21.63 -46.97 0.51
C LEU A 86 -20.58 -47.76 1.32
N ILE A 87 -19.85 -47.10 2.23
CA ILE A 87 -18.84 -47.74 3.07
C ILE A 87 -19.48 -48.75 4.02
N PHE A 88 -20.65 -48.42 4.58
CA PHE A 88 -21.39 -49.32 5.47
C PHE A 88 -22.06 -50.48 4.71
N GLU A 89 -22.66 -50.24 3.55
CA GLU A 89 -23.26 -51.28 2.70
C GLU A 89 -22.20 -52.26 2.14
N ARG A 90 -20.93 -51.84 2.05
CA ARG A 90 -19.80 -52.71 1.65
C ARG A 90 -19.60 -53.92 2.57
N LYS A 91 -20.15 -53.90 3.80
CA LYS A 91 -20.15 -55.05 4.72
C LYS A 91 -21.19 -56.13 4.37
N GLN A 92 -22.16 -55.84 3.50
CA GLN A 92 -23.12 -56.81 3.00
C GLN A 92 -22.62 -57.34 1.64
N ARG A 93 -22.29 -58.63 1.59
CA ARG A 93 -21.83 -59.36 0.40
C ARG A 93 -22.95 -59.49 -0.64
N ILE A 94 -23.35 -58.39 -1.28
CA ILE A 94 -24.25 -58.40 -2.43
C ILE A 94 -23.45 -58.69 -3.71
N LEU A 95 -23.81 -59.78 -4.38
CA LEU A 95 -23.30 -60.17 -5.71
C LEU A 95 -23.50 -59.00 -6.68
N GLY A 96 -22.39 -58.41 -7.17
CA GLY A 96 -22.38 -57.24 -8.05
C GLY A 96 -21.56 -56.03 -7.56
N SER A 97 -21.13 -56.04 -6.29
CA SER A 97 -20.26 -55.00 -5.69
C SER A 97 -19.02 -54.66 -6.53
N ARG A 98 -18.38 -55.66 -7.14
CA ARG A 98 -17.16 -55.47 -7.96
C ARG A 98 -17.43 -54.71 -9.27
N LEU A 99 -18.58 -54.93 -9.90
CA LEU A 99 -19.00 -54.19 -11.11
C LEU A 99 -19.34 -52.74 -10.77
N ARG A 100 -20.09 -52.52 -9.68
CA ARG A 100 -20.44 -51.18 -9.19
C ARG A 100 -19.19 -50.36 -8.86
N VAL A 101 -18.22 -50.94 -8.15
CA VAL A 101 -16.96 -50.26 -7.82
C VAL A 101 -16.14 -49.91 -9.07
N ARG A 102 -16.08 -50.81 -10.07
CA ARG A 102 -15.35 -50.56 -11.32
C ARG A 102 -15.98 -49.41 -12.14
N LEU A 103 -17.30 -49.35 -12.20
CA LEU A 103 -18.03 -48.25 -12.85
C LEU A 103 -17.84 -46.92 -12.11
N VAL A 104 -17.89 -46.93 -10.78
CA VAL A 104 -17.64 -45.71 -9.97
C VAL A 104 -16.20 -45.22 -10.15
N LEU A 105 -15.21 -46.11 -10.14
CA LEU A 105 -13.81 -45.74 -10.41
C LEU A 105 -13.61 -45.17 -11.82
N ALA A 106 -14.22 -45.78 -12.83
CA ALA A 106 -14.15 -45.28 -14.20
C ALA A 106 -14.79 -43.89 -14.33
N PHE A 107 -15.94 -43.69 -13.67
CA PHE A 107 -16.63 -42.40 -13.65
C PHE A 107 -15.81 -41.31 -12.94
N ILE A 108 -15.24 -41.63 -11.77
CA ILE A 108 -14.34 -40.72 -11.05
C ILE A 108 -13.16 -40.35 -11.94
N ALA A 109 -12.45 -41.33 -12.52
CA ALA A 109 -11.31 -41.08 -13.39
C ALA A 109 -11.68 -40.19 -14.59
N LEU A 110 -12.82 -40.46 -15.24
CA LEU A 110 -13.32 -39.67 -16.37
C LEU A 110 -13.65 -38.22 -15.96
N SER A 111 -14.25 -38.02 -14.78
CA SER A 111 -14.60 -36.67 -14.27
C SER A 111 -13.41 -35.90 -13.70
N LEU A 112 -12.37 -36.61 -13.23
CA LEU A 112 -11.21 -36.00 -12.58
C LEU A 112 -10.34 -35.26 -13.60
N VAL A 113 -10.15 -35.85 -14.79
CA VAL A 113 -9.32 -35.29 -15.86
C VAL A 113 -9.73 -33.85 -16.23
N PRO A 114 -10.98 -33.55 -16.62
CA PRO A 114 -11.38 -32.18 -16.95
C PRO A 114 -11.37 -31.26 -15.73
N SER A 115 -11.66 -31.78 -14.53
CA SER A 115 -11.64 -30.99 -13.29
C SER A 115 -10.24 -30.50 -12.92
N VAL A 116 -9.24 -31.39 -13.01
CA VAL A 116 -7.83 -31.05 -12.75
C VAL A 116 -7.32 -30.07 -13.81
N LEU A 117 -7.69 -30.26 -15.07
CA LEU A 117 -7.33 -29.35 -16.15
C LEU A 117 -7.88 -27.93 -15.90
N LEU A 118 -9.17 -27.83 -15.55
CA LEU A 118 -9.79 -26.56 -15.18
C LEU A 118 -9.12 -25.93 -13.96
N PHE A 119 -8.77 -26.72 -12.94
CA PHE A 119 -8.09 -26.23 -11.75
C PHE A 119 -6.72 -25.61 -12.08
N ILE A 120 -5.92 -26.26 -12.93
CA ILE A 120 -4.61 -25.74 -13.36
C ILE A 120 -4.78 -24.43 -14.14
N ILE A 121 -5.72 -24.39 -15.09
CA ILE A 121 -5.98 -23.20 -15.91
C ILE A 121 -6.47 -22.04 -15.02
N ALA A 122 -7.45 -22.30 -14.16
CA ALA A 122 -8.00 -21.30 -13.25
C ALA A 122 -6.93 -20.76 -12.28
N GLY A 123 -6.10 -21.63 -11.69
CA GLY A 123 -4.99 -21.23 -10.84
C GLY A 123 -3.99 -20.33 -11.56
N GLY A 124 -3.65 -20.66 -12.81
CA GLY A 124 -2.79 -19.83 -13.66
C GLY A 124 -3.41 -18.47 -13.98
N PHE A 125 -4.71 -18.44 -14.31
CA PHE A 125 -5.45 -17.21 -14.58
C PHE A 125 -5.56 -16.30 -13.35
N VAL A 126 -5.89 -16.87 -12.18
CA VAL A 126 -5.97 -16.12 -10.92
C VAL A 126 -4.62 -15.49 -10.59
N THR A 127 -3.54 -16.28 -10.65
CA THR A 127 -2.20 -15.79 -10.35
C THR A 127 -1.80 -14.64 -11.28
N ARG A 128 -1.92 -14.81 -12.60
CA ARG A 128 -1.58 -13.76 -13.58
C ARG A 128 -2.46 -12.53 -13.47
N SER A 129 -3.75 -12.72 -13.19
CA SER A 129 -4.68 -11.60 -13.02
C SER A 129 -4.34 -10.80 -11.77
N PHE A 130 -4.00 -11.48 -10.68
CA PHE A 130 -3.58 -10.87 -9.42
C PHE A 130 -2.25 -10.13 -9.56
N GLU A 131 -1.25 -10.74 -10.20
CA GLU A 131 0.03 -10.09 -10.52
C GLU A 131 -0.17 -8.83 -11.37
N ARG A 132 -1.02 -8.88 -12.40
CA ARG A 132 -1.31 -7.72 -13.25
C ARG A 132 -2.00 -6.60 -12.47
N LEU A 133 -2.98 -6.95 -11.62
CA LEU A 133 -3.71 -5.98 -10.79
C LEU A 133 -2.77 -5.30 -9.79
N LEU A 134 -1.85 -6.06 -9.18
CA LEU A 134 -0.85 -5.50 -8.27
C LEU A 134 0.19 -4.63 -8.99
N ASN A 135 0.71 -5.08 -10.13
CA ASN A 135 1.74 -4.33 -10.86
C ASN A 135 1.25 -2.94 -11.29
N VAL A 136 0.03 -2.84 -11.84
CA VAL A 136 -0.53 -1.55 -12.28
C VAL A 136 -0.75 -0.60 -11.10
N GLN A 137 -1.20 -1.11 -9.94
CA GLN A 137 -1.39 -0.29 -8.75
C GLN A 137 -0.07 0.18 -8.16
N VAL A 138 0.94 -0.69 -8.12
CA VAL A 138 2.29 -0.37 -7.63
C VAL A 138 2.97 0.66 -8.54
N GLU A 139 2.91 0.47 -9.86
CA GLU A 139 3.47 1.38 -10.85
C GLU A 139 2.84 2.78 -10.76
N ASN A 140 1.50 2.85 -10.70
CA ASN A 140 0.80 4.13 -10.54
C ASN A 140 1.12 4.82 -9.21
N ALA A 141 1.21 4.07 -8.10
CA ALA A 141 1.57 4.63 -6.80
C ALA A 141 3.02 5.15 -6.77
N LEU A 142 3.93 4.46 -7.47
CA LEU A 142 5.33 4.90 -7.64
C LEU A 142 5.43 6.15 -8.50
N GLN A 143 4.74 6.18 -9.64
CA GLN A 143 4.73 7.34 -10.54
C GLN A 143 4.12 8.57 -9.85
N GLY A 144 2.98 8.42 -9.15
CA GLY A 144 2.39 9.50 -8.36
C GLY A 144 3.30 9.99 -7.22
N SER A 145 4.04 9.08 -6.56
CA SER A 145 5.01 9.47 -5.53
C SER A 145 6.20 10.25 -6.11
N LEU A 146 6.65 9.88 -7.32
CA LEU A 146 7.73 10.57 -8.02
C LEU A 146 7.29 11.98 -8.45
N GLU A 147 6.08 12.11 -9.01
CA GLU A 147 5.50 13.40 -9.40
C GLU A 147 5.39 14.34 -8.19
N ILE A 148 4.84 13.86 -7.06
CA ILE A 148 4.76 14.64 -5.81
C ILE A 148 6.14 15.12 -5.36
N GLY A 149 7.16 14.24 -5.43
CA GLY A 149 8.54 14.60 -5.12
C GLY A 149 9.03 15.74 -6.03
N GLN A 150 8.94 15.56 -7.34
CA GLN A 150 9.39 16.56 -8.32
C GLN A 150 8.66 17.90 -8.15
N THR A 151 7.33 17.88 -7.98
CA THR A 151 6.54 19.09 -7.73
C THR A 151 6.96 19.78 -6.43
N TYR A 152 7.27 19.02 -5.36
CA TYR A 152 7.75 19.60 -4.11
C TYR A 152 9.10 20.29 -4.29
N TYR A 153 10.05 19.68 -5.02
CA TYR A 153 11.34 20.32 -5.32
C TYR A 153 11.17 21.58 -6.16
N GLN A 154 10.33 21.53 -7.20
CA GLN A 154 10.07 22.69 -8.04
C GLN A 154 9.42 23.83 -7.26
N ASN A 155 8.41 23.53 -6.43
CA ASN A 155 7.75 24.52 -5.58
C ASN A 155 8.70 25.10 -4.53
N SER A 156 9.54 24.26 -3.93
CA SER A 156 10.56 24.70 -2.98
C SER A 156 11.59 25.63 -3.64
N ALA A 157 12.02 25.33 -4.87
CA ALA A 157 12.88 26.21 -5.67
C ALA A 157 12.21 27.54 -6.02
N ASN A 158 10.94 27.50 -6.44
CA ASN A 158 10.15 28.69 -6.73
C ASN A 158 9.96 29.56 -5.48
N ASN A 159 9.72 28.94 -4.32
CA ASN A 159 9.60 29.62 -3.03
C ASN A 159 10.92 30.27 -2.61
N ALA A 160 12.05 29.57 -2.75
CA ALA A 160 13.37 30.13 -2.47
C ALA A 160 13.64 31.39 -3.31
N LEU A 161 13.35 31.34 -4.62
CA LEU A 161 13.46 32.51 -5.50
C LEU A 161 12.44 33.61 -5.15
N PHE A 162 11.22 33.25 -4.80
CA PHE A 162 10.18 34.21 -4.42
C PHE A 162 10.61 35.02 -3.20
N TYR A 163 11.04 34.36 -2.12
CA TYR A 163 11.49 35.05 -0.91
C TYR A 163 12.79 35.82 -1.13
N ALA A 164 13.74 35.27 -1.90
CA ALA A 164 14.96 35.98 -2.27
C ALA A 164 14.65 37.25 -3.10
N ARG A 165 13.68 37.21 -4.02
CA ARG A 165 13.21 38.39 -4.76
C ARG A 165 12.56 39.42 -3.84
N GLN A 166 11.70 39.00 -2.92
CA GLN A 166 11.08 39.92 -1.97
C GLN A 166 12.12 40.61 -1.09
N LEU A 167 13.13 39.87 -0.60
CA LEU A 167 14.24 40.43 0.15
C LEU A 167 15.05 41.41 -0.71
N SER A 168 15.45 41.03 -1.93
CA SER A 168 16.19 41.91 -2.85
C SER A 168 15.44 43.22 -3.12
N GLN A 169 14.14 43.14 -3.40
CA GLN A 169 13.31 44.32 -3.65
C GLN A 169 13.23 45.24 -2.44
N ARG A 170 13.03 44.68 -1.24
CA ARG A 170 12.99 45.46 0.01
C ARG A 170 14.33 46.10 0.34
N LEU A 171 15.43 45.35 0.20
CA LEU A 171 16.78 45.87 0.41
C LEU A 171 17.11 47.02 -0.54
N THR A 172 16.66 46.92 -1.79
CA THR A 172 16.80 47.97 -2.81
C THR A 172 15.97 49.20 -2.43
N GLN A 173 14.67 49.03 -2.14
CA GLN A 173 13.75 50.13 -1.84
C GLN A 173 14.10 50.89 -0.54
N GLU A 174 14.59 50.19 0.46
CA GLU A 174 14.91 50.77 1.78
C GLU A 174 16.37 51.24 1.87
N GLY A 175 17.16 51.06 0.80
CA GLY A 175 18.56 51.46 0.74
C GLY A 175 19.41 50.84 1.85
N LEU A 176 19.10 49.60 2.25
CA LEU A 176 19.72 48.92 3.40
C LEU A 176 21.10 48.35 3.07
N PHE A 177 21.45 48.28 1.78
CA PHE A 177 22.76 47.80 1.32
C PHE A 177 23.80 48.95 1.33
N ASP A 178 24.08 49.48 2.53
CA ASP A 178 25.04 50.55 2.78
C ASP A 178 26.09 50.09 3.81
N PRO A 179 27.40 50.25 3.55
CA PRO A 179 28.46 49.96 4.52
C PRO A 179 28.29 50.62 5.90
N GLN A 180 27.58 51.75 5.99
CA GLN A 180 27.31 52.44 7.26
C GLN A 180 26.11 51.84 8.02
N ARG A 181 25.24 51.07 7.35
CA ARG A 181 23.98 50.53 7.89
C ARG A 181 24.00 49.02 8.09
N VAL A 182 25.18 48.41 8.20
CA VAL A 182 25.35 46.95 8.34
C VAL A 182 24.60 46.38 9.55
N ALA A 183 24.52 47.13 10.65
CA ALA A 183 23.75 46.72 11.83
C ALA A 183 22.24 46.62 11.54
N GLU A 184 21.68 47.64 10.87
CA GLU A 184 20.27 47.64 10.45
C GLU A 184 19.98 46.54 9.43
N LEU A 185 20.89 46.33 8.46
CA LEU A 185 20.80 45.24 7.49
C LEU A 185 20.75 43.88 8.20
N LYS A 186 21.59 43.67 9.21
CA LYS A 186 21.62 42.42 9.98
C LYS A 186 20.31 42.18 10.71
N GLU A 187 19.77 43.20 11.40
CA GLU A 187 18.49 43.10 12.10
C GLU A 187 17.32 42.84 11.13
N PHE A 188 17.29 43.54 10.00
CA PHE A 188 16.30 43.34 8.95
C PHE A 188 16.31 41.90 8.43
N ILE A 189 17.49 41.39 8.08
CA ILE A 189 17.64 40.03 7.54
C ILE A 189 17.25 38.99 8.59
N GLN A 190 17.64 39.17 9.86
CA GLN A 190 17.23 38.26 10.94
C GLN A 190 15.71 38.26 11.17
N ALA A 191 15.09 39.45 11.16
CA ALA A 191 13.64 39.56 11.31
C ALA A 191 12.89 38.87 10.16
N LYS A 192 13.30 39.14 8.91
CA LYS A 192 12.65 38.55 7.72
C LYS A 192 12.92 37.06 7.56
N GLN A 193 14.11 36.59 7.94
CA GLN A 193 14.44 35.16 7.95
C GLN A 193 13.45 34.39 8.85
N ARG A 194 13.14 34.91 10.05
CA ARG A 194 12.15 34.30 10.96
C ARG A 194 10.71 34.47 10.47
N GLU A 195 10.35 35.67 10.00
CA GLU A 195 9.00 35.96 9.48
C GLU A 195 8.62 35.05 8.32
N TYR A 196 9.56 34.78 7.41
CA TYR A 196 9.35 33.90 6.27
C TYR A 196 9.65 32.42 6.57
N ASN A 197 10.02 32.10 7.81
CA ASN A 197 10.42 30.78 8.27
C ASN A 197 11.47 30.12 7.34
N LEU A 198 12.43 30.93 6.89
CA LEU A 198 13.52 30.47 6.02
C LEU A 198 14.56 29.77 6.86
N GLY A 199 15.37 28.92 6.22
CA GLY A 199 16.46 28.25 6.91
C GLY A 199 17.62 29.21 7.20
N THR A 200 18.31 29.61 6.13
CA THR A 200 19.45 30.51 6.19
C THR A 200 19.25 31.62 5.17
N VAL A 201 19.57 32.85 5.56
CA VAL A 201 19.63 33.98 4.63
C VAL A 201 21.04 34.55 4.68
N GLU A 202 21.69 34.60 3.53
CA GLU A 202 23.05 35.10 3.35
C GLU A 202 23.01 36.29 2.39
N VAL A 203 23.78 37.33 2.72
CA VAL A 203 23.94 38.51 1.87
C VAL A 203 25.41 38.66 1.53
N PHE A 204 25.71 38.67 0.24
CA PHE A 204 27.07 38.77 -0.29
C PHE A 204 27.32 40.11 -0.97
N SER A 205 28.53 40.64 -0.81
CA SER A 205 29.05 41.78 -1.57
C SER A 205 29.36 41.40 -3.02
N PRO A 206 29.60 42.40 -3.91
CA PRO A 206 30.03 42.14 -5.28
C PRO A 206 31.35 41.36 -5.35
N ASP A 207 32.21 41.55 -4.35
CA ASP A 207 33.50 40.88 -4.20
C ASP A 207 33.38 39.45 -3.62
N ARG A 208 32.15 38.92 -3.50
CA ARG A 208 31.84 37.59 -2.96
C ARG A 208 32.11 37.45 -1.46
N GLN A 209 32.27 38.55 -0.75
CA GLN A 209 32.42 38.53 0.72
C GLN A 209 31.04 38.41 1.38
N LEU A 210 30.93 37.56 2.38
CA LEU A 210 29.71 37.43 3.18
C LEU A 210 29.59 38.65 4.10
N LEU A 211 28.55 39.46 3.89
CA LEU A 211 28.26 40.66 4.69
C LEU A 211 27.39 40.32 5.90
N VAL A 212 26.33 39.55 5.68
CA VAL A 212 25.36 39.17 6.71
C VAL A 212 24.95 37.72 6.51
N VAL A 213 24.83 37.00 7.63
CA VAL A 213 24.20 35.68 7.69
C VAL A 213 23.22 35.62 8.85
N ALA A 214 22.03 35.08 8.59
CA ALA A 214 21.02 34.78 9.59
C ALA A 214 20.62 33.31 9.49
N PHE A 215 20.63 32.62 10.63
CA PHE A 215 20.24 31.22 10.75
C PHE A 215 18.94 31.11 11.54
N ASN A 216 18.08 30.16 11.14
CA ASN A 216 16.96 29.71 11.94
C ASN A 216 17.38 28.55 12.83
N ASP A 217 17.21 28.68 14.15
CA ASP A 217 17.43 27.54 15.03
C ASP A 217 16.34 26.46 14.89
N GLN A 218 15.19 26.80 14.30
CA GLN A 218 14.06 25.89 14.10
C GLN A 218 14.08 25.16 12.76
N VAL A 219 14.88 25.63 11.80
CA VAL A 219 14.96 25.04 10.45
C VAL A 219 16.41 24.63 10.22
N PRO A 220 16.70 23.32 10.09
CA PRO A 220 18.08 22.83 10.06
C PRO A 220 18.71 23.13 8.70
N THR A 221 19.27 24.33 8.58
CA THR A 221 20.14 24.75 7.48
C THR A 221 21.32 25.51 8.11
N GLY A 222 22.53 25.07 7.83
CA GLY A 222 23.72 25.59 8.52
C GLY A 222 24.98 25.48 7.67
N VAL A 223 24.83 25.39 6.35
CA VAL A 223 25.96 25.30 5.42
C VAL A 223 26.04 26.60 4.66
N THR A 224 27.11 27.35 4.87
CA THR A 224 27.38 28.58 4.11
C THR A 224 27.90 28.27 2.71
N ILE A 225 27.52 29.11 1.74
CA ILE A 225 28.04 29.00 0.38
C ILE A 225 29.52 29.36 0.35
N LYS A 226 30.32 28.54 -0.36
CA LYS A 226 31.71 28.91 -0.68
C LYS A 226 31.70 30.14 -1.60
N PRO A 227 32.41 31.23 -1.27
CA PRO A 227 32.48 32.45 -2.08
C PRO A 227 32.77 32.22 -3.57
N GLU A 228 33.56 31.20 -3.90
CA GLU A 228 33.99 30.92 -5.29
C GLU A 228 33.01 30.10 -6.13
N SER A 229 31.80 29.83 -5.63
CA SER A 229 30.85 28.98 -6.35
C SER A 229 30.33 29.61 -7.66
N ASP A 230 30.16 28.77 -8.70
CA ASP A 230 29.53 29.19 -9.97
C ASP A 230 28.12 29.80 -9.75
N PHE A 231 27.41 29.30 -8.74
CA PHE A 231 26.13 29.83 -8.30
C PHE A 231 26.21 31.33 -8.00
N LEU A 232 27.16 31.76 -7.17
CA LEU A 232 27.30 33.17 -6.81
C LEU A 232 27.76 34.01 -7.99
N ASN A 233 28.64 33.48 -8.85
CA ASN A 233 29.08 34.17 -10.07
C ASN A 233 27.92 34.45 -11.03
N ARG A 234 26.99 33.51 -11.18
CA ARG A 234 25.79 33.68 -12.02
C ARG A 234 24.83 34.69 -11.40
N ALA A 235 24.61 34.62 -10.08
CA ALA A 235 23.78 35.58 -9.36
C ALA A 235 24.31 37.02 -9.48
N LEU A 236 25.63 37.20 -9.32
CA LEU A 236 26.32 38.49 -9.47
C LEU A 236 26.33 39.04 -10.90
N ARG A 237 25.97 38.23 -11.90
CA ARG A 237 25.74 38.69 -13.29
C ARG A 237 24.31 39.15 -13.53
N GLY A 238 23.47 39.16 -12.50
CA GLY A 238 22.08 39.59 -12.58
C GLY A 238 21.09 38.44 -12.82
N LEU A 239 21.54 37.18 -12.76
CA LEU A 239 20.67 36.02 -13.00
C LEU A 239 20.04 35.54 -11.69
N GLU A 240 18.76 35.20 -11.73
CA GLU A 240 18.14 34.41 -10.67
C GLU A 240 18.58 32.96 -10.82
N VAL A 241 19.09 32.37 -9.73
CA VAL A 241 19.66 31.01 -9.76
C VAL A 241 19.13 30.17 -8.61
N THR A 242 18.91 28.89 -8.90
CA THR A 242 18.61 27.89 -7.88
C THR A 242 19.64 26.79 -7.89
N ARG A 243 19.89 26.21 -6.72
CA ARG A 243 20.77 25.04 -6.58
C ARG A 243 20.29 24.15 -5.45
N THR A 244 20.16 22.87 -5.74
CA THR A 244 19.93 21.84 -4.72
C THR A 244 21.27 21.31 -4.22
N GLN A 245 21.40 21.16 -2.91
CA GLN A 245 22.58 20.61 -2.25
C GLN A 245 22.16 19.65 -1.14
N ALA A 246 22.85 18.51 -1.04
CA ALA A 246 22.64 17.57 0.06
C ALA A 246 23.07 18.17 1.41
N PHE A 247 22.24 17.96 2.43
CA PHE A 247 22.47 18.41 3.80
C PHE A 247 22.12 17.29 4.80
N GLY A 248 23.13 16.53 5.21
CA GLY A 248 22.94 15.35 6.07
C GLY A 248 22.07 14.32 5.37
N GLU A 249 20.87 14.09 5.91
CA GLU A 249 19.88 13.19 5.30
C GLU A 249 18.78 13.92 4.51
N ALA A 250 18.82 15.24 4.46
CA ALA A 250 17.87 16.11 3.77
C ALA A 250 18.54 16.82 2.59
N ASP A 251 17.78 17.59 1.84
CA ASP A 251 18.31 18.51 0.83
C ASP A 251 18.00 19.96 1.21
N ILE A 252 18.84 20.87 0.75
CA ILE A 252 18.59 22.31 0.81
C ILE A 252 18.51 22.82 -0.62
N ILE A 253 17.45 23.58 -0.92
CA ILE A 253 17.35 24.33 -2.16
C ILE A 253 17.68 25.79 -1.87
N ARG A 254 18.70 26.27 -2.57
CA ARG A 254 19.16 27.66 -2.45
C ARG A 254 18.61 28.48 -3.60
N GLY A 255 18.06 29.65 -3.31
CA GLY A 255 17.66 30.66 -4.29
C GLY A 255 18.55 31.90 -4.15
N GLY A 256 19.20 32.32 -5.23
CA GLY A 256 20.09 33.47 -5.27
C GLY A 256 19.53 34.53 -6.20
N VAL A 257 19.38 35.76 -5.69
CA VAL A 257 18.84 36.90 -6.43
C VAL A 257 19.74 38.13 -6.25
N PRO A 258 20.11 38.84 -7.32
CA PRO A 258 20.88 40.08 -7.24
C PRO A 258 20.11 41.17 -6.48
N ILE A 259 20.84 41.97 -5.69
CA ILE A 259 20.35 43.19 -5.05
C ILE A 259 20.79 44.36 -5.93
N TYR A 260 19.87 45.28 -6.20
CA TYR A 260 20.14 46.41 -7.08
C TYR A 260 20.23 47.72 -6.30
N SER A 261 20.94 48.68 -6.87
CA SER A 261 20.88 50.10 -6.55
C SER A 261 19.71 50.75 -7.31
N ASP A 262 19.32 51.97 -6.92
CA ASP A 262 18.30 52.77 -7.61
C ASP A 262 18.62 52.97 -9.11
N ASP A 263 19.90 53.02 -9.46
CA ASP A 263 20.42 53.12 -10.83
C ASP A 263 20.63 51.76 -11.52
N ARG A 264 20.04 50.68 -10.99
CA ARG A 264 20.11 49.30 -11.48
C ARG A 264 21.51 48.68 -11.53
N ARG A 265 22.48 49.23 -10.80
CA ARG A 265 23.77 48.53 -10.57
C ARG A 265 23.58 47.40 -9.57
N ILE A 266 24.25 46.27 -9.80
CA ILE A 266 24.24 45.15 -8.85
C ILE A 266 25.11 45.52 -7.65
N LEU A 267 24.49 45.62 -6.48
CA LEU A 267 25.18 45.91 -5.22
C LEU A 267 25.61 44.64 -4.48
N GLY A 268 24.97 43.51 -4.75
CA GLY A 268 25.28 42.25 -4.09
C GLY A 268 24.29 41.17 -4.47
N VAL A 269 24.27 40.10 -3.70
CA VAL A 269 23.32 38.98 -3.88
C VAL A 269 22.74 38.61 -2.53
N VAL A 270 21.43 38.41 -2.49
CA VAL A 270 20.76 37.73 -1.38
C VAL A 270 20.56 36.27 -1.76
N VAL A 271 20.91 35.39 -0.84
CA VAL A 271 20.76 33.94 -0.95
C VAL A 271 19.83 33.48 0.15
N VAL A 272 18.85 32.68 -0.21
CA VAL A 272 17.89 32.07 0.71
C VAL A 272 17.97 30.56 0.59
N ASP A 273 18.10 29.89 1.73
CA ASP A 273 18.05 28.44 1.85
C ASP A 273 16.65 27.98 2.27
N TYR A 274 16.11 27.04 1.51
CA TYR A 274 14.84 26.36 1.77
C TYR A 274 15.09 24.88 2.07
N TYR A 275 14.62 24.41 3.22
CA TYR A 275 14.85 23.03 3.68
C TYR A 275 13.86 22.06 3.04
N VAL A 276 14.38 20.97 2.48
CA VAL A 276 13.60 19.86 1.90
C VAL A 276 13.81 18.61 2.76
N PRO A 277 12.81 18.19 3.55
CA PRO A 277 12.96 17.06 4.47
C PRO A 277 13.32 15.74 3.78
N LYS A 278 14.04 14.88 4.51
CA LYS A 278 14.44 13.52 4.12
C LYS A 278 13.32 12.67 3.53
N SER A 279 12.10 12.82 4.06
CA SER A 279 10.91 12.08 3.62
C SER A 279 10.60 12.30 2.14
N ILE A 280 11.01 13.44 1.58
CA ILE A 280 10.86 13.77 0.16
C ILE A 280 12.14 13.40 -0.62
N SER A 281 13.34 13.65 -0.06
CA SER A 281 14.60 13.40 -0.75
C SER A 281 14.92 11.92 -0.99
N LYS A 282 14.71 11.04 -0.01
CA LYS A 282 14.95 9.59 -0.18
C LYS A 282 13.92 8.92 -1.10
N ARG A 283 12.67 9.39 -1.08
CA ARG A 283 11.60 8.79 -1.89
C ARG A 283 11.78 9.06 -3.37
N ALA A 284 12.31 10.23 -3.76
CA ALA A 284 12.64 10.52 -5.15
C ALA A 284 13.86 9.74 -5.67
N LEU A 285 14.89 9.54 -4.84
CA LEU A 285 16.18 8.94 -5.24
C LEU A 285 16.20 7.40 -5.21
N GLN A 286 15.47 6.74 -4.30
CA GLN A 286 15.47 5.26 -4.25
C GLN A 286 14.68 4.62 -5.40
N ILE A 287 13.77 5.36 -6.05
CA ILE A 287 12.94 4.82 -7.14
C ILE A 287 13.70 4.80 -8.47
N SER A 288 14.58 5.78 -8.73
CA SER A 288 15.32 5.86 -10.00
C SER A 288 16.39 4.78 -10.16
N ARG A 289 16.92 4.22 -9.07
CA ARG A 289 18.01 3.22 -9.11
C ARG A 289 17.52 1.76 -9.14
N SER A 290 16.23 1.52 -8.91
CA SER A 290 15.64 0.18 -8.92
C SER A 290 14.97 -0.18 -10.25
N TYR A 291 15.04 0.71 -11.24
CA TYR A 291 14.44 0.54 -12.57
C TYR A 291 15.45 0.69 -13.74
N GLU A 292 16.75 0.80 -13.45
CA GLU A 292 17.83 0.43 -14.38
C GLU A 292 18.32 -0.98 -14.06
#